data_AF-A0A2M7W6B7-F1
#
_entry.id   AF-A0A2M7W6B7-F1
#
_cell.length_a   1.000
_cell.length_b   1.000
_cell.length_c   1.000
_cell.angle_alpha   90.00
_cell.angle_beta   90.00
_cell.angle_gamma   90.00
#
_symmetry.space_group_name_H-M   'P 1'
#
loop_
_entity.id
_entity.type
_entity.pdbx_description
1 polymer ?
#
loop_
_entity_poly.entity_id
_entity_poly.type
_entity_poly.pdbx_seq_one_letter_code
_entity_poly.pdbx_strand_id
1 'polypeptide(L)'
;MINNFLPVQIVFGAFLLFAVSRVLLRLKDGTLALNNFIFWSGLFILALIGVIRPELTSLAADKLGINRGSDVVVYASILLMFYLIFRTNILLENLRHDLTELVRKLALKK
;
A
#
# COMPACT_ATOMS: atom_id res chain seq x y z
N MET A 1 2.73 -4.27 -37.79
CA MET A 1 3.24 -3.43 -36.69
C MET A 1 2.15 -2.45 -36.30
N ILE A 2 1.21 -2.87 -35.44
CA ILE A 2 0.23 -1.98 -34.81
C ILE A 2 0.35 -2.32 -33.33
N ASN A 3 1.07 -1.47 -32.58
CA ASN A 3 1.21 -1.60 -31.15
C ASN A 3 -0.13 -1.20 -30.50
N ASN A 4 -1.05 -2.16 -30.41
CA ASN A 4 -2.20 -2.03 -29.51
C ASN A 4 -1.67 -2.13 -28.08
N PHE A 5 -1.20 -1.02 -27.51
CA PHE A 5 -1.09 -0.91 -26.07
C PHE A 5 -2.49 -1.15 -25.50
N LEU A 6 -2.68 -2.26 -24.78
CA LEU A 6 -3.94 -2.56 -24.13
C LEU A 6 -4.30 -1.35 -23.25
N PRO A 7 -5.49 -0.75 -23.37
CA PRO A 7 -5.89 0.44 -22.61
C PRO A 7 -5.66 0.30 -21.11
N VAL A 8 -5.77 -0.93 -20.61
CA VAL A 8 -5.50 -1.33 -19.23
C VAL A 8 -4.05 -1.03 -18.82
N GLN A 9 -3.05 -1.33 -19.64
CA GLN A 9 -1.64 -1.09 -19.30
C GLN A 9 -1.32 0.41 -19.17
N ILE A 10 -1.92 1.25 -20.02
CA ILE A 10 -1.73 2.70 -19.96
C ILE A 10 -2.37 3.28 -18.68
N VAL A 11 -3.60 2.87 -18.36
CA VAL A 11 -4.32 3.35 -17.17
C VAL A 11 -3.61 2.92 -15.89
N PHE A 12 -3.21 1.64 -15.78
CA PHE A 12 -2.50 1.15 -14.60
C PHE A 12 -1.08 1.74 -14.49
N GLY A 13 -0.37 1.91 -15.61
CA GLY A 13 0.95 2.55 -15.63
C GLY A 13 0.89 4.01 -15.17
N ALA A 14 -0.09 4.78 -15.64
CA ALA A 14 -0.30 6.16 -15.21
C ALA A 14 -0.66 6.25 -13.72
N PHE A 15 -1.51 5.35 -13.23
CA PHE A 15 -1.88 5.29 -11.81
C PHE A 15 -0.69 4.94 -10.91
N LEU A 16 0.19 4.02 -11.34
CA LEU A 16 1.39 3.66 -10.60
C LEU A 16 2.43 4.77 -10.60
N LEU A 17 2.63 5.48 -11.72
CA LEU A 17 3.49 6.67 -11.76
C LEU A 17 2.97 7.77 -10.82
N PHE A 18 1.66 7.99 -10.79
CA PHE A 18 1.03 8.90 -9.83
C PHE A 18 1.25 8.43 -8.39
N ALA A 19 1.09 7.14 -8.10
CA ALA A 19 1.30 6.59 -6.77
C ALA A 19 2.74 6.77 -6.29
N VAL A 20 3.74 6.47 -7.13
CA VAL A 20 5.16 6.69 -6.82
C VAL A 20 5.46 8.17 -6.59
N SER A 21 4.93 9.05 -7.44
CA SER A 21 5.06 10.51 -7.27
C SER A 21 4.51 10.98 -5.92
N ARG A 22 3.37 10.45 -5.48
CA ARG A 22 2.77 10.77 -4.17
C ARG A 22 3.62 10.31 -2.99
N VAL A 23 4.31 9.18 -3.10
CA VAL A 23 5.24 8.71 -2.06
C VAL A 23 6.48 9.60 -1.99
N LEU A 24 7.03 10.03 -3.14
CA LEU A 24 8.17 10.95 -3.19
C LEU A 24 7.83 12.34 -2.63
N LEU A 25 6.63 12.86 -2.93
CA LEU A 25 6.17 14.14 -2.40
C LEU A 25 6.04 14.11 -0.86
N ARG A 26 5.51 13.02 -0.30
CA ARG A 26 5.39 12.89 1.16
C ARG A 26 6.72 12.67 1.89
N LEU A 27 7.78 12.28 1.18
CA LEU A 27 9.14 12.19 1.72
C LEU A 27 9.73 13.58 1.97
N LYS A 28 9.41 14.54 1.08
CA LYS A 28 9.92 15.91 1.12
C LYS A 28 9.34 16.74 2.27
N ASP A 29 8.14 16.36 2.75
CA ASP A 29 7.46 17.05 3.85
C ASP A 29 7.99 16.68 5.24
N GLY A 30 8.93 15.72 5.37
CA GLY A 30 9.53 15.32 6.65
C GLY A 30 8.57 14.64 7.64
N THR A 31 7.31 14.44 7.25
CA THR A 31 6.22 13.87 8.07
C THR A 31 6.20 12.34 8.07
N LEU A 32 6.99 11.69 7.22
CA LEU A 32 7.08 10.24 7.13
C LEU A 32 8.38 9.71 7.73
N ALA A 33 8.26 8.85 8.74
CA ALA A 33 9.38 8.04 9.20
C ALA A 33 9.95 7.19 8.05
N LEU A 34 11.27 7.07 7.98
CA LEU A 34 12.00 6.33 6.94
C LEU A 34 11.44 4.91 6.71
N ASN A 35 11.05 4.22 7.79
CA ASN A 35 10.45 2.88 7.73
C ASN A 35 9.14 2.86 6.94
N ASN A 36 8.31 3.90 7.10
CA ASN A 36 7.03 3.99 6.40
C ASN A 36 7.26 4.28 4.91
N PHE A 37 8.23 5.13 4.58
CA PHE A 37 8.62 5.39 3.19
C PHE A 37 9.12 4.12 2.48
N ILE A 38 10.00 3.35 3.11
CA ILE A 38 10.53 2.10 2.53
C ILE A 38 9.41 1.08 2.32
N PHE A 39 8.51 0.92 3.31
CA PHE A 39 7.37 0.02 3.21
C PHE A 39 6.45 0.37 2.02
N TRP A 40 6.03 1.64 1.92
CA TRP A 40 5.13 2.08 0.84
C TRP A 40 5.80 2.03 -0.53
N SER A 41 7.07 2.42 -0.62
CA SER A 41 7.84 2.34 -1.88
C SER A 41 7.99 0.90 -2.35
N GLY A 42 8.35 -0.02 -1.45
CA GLY A 42 8.46 -1.44 -1.76
C GLY A 42 7.14 -2.04 -2.23
N LEU A 43 6.03 -1.67 -1.59
CA LEU A 43 4.69 -2.12 -1.97
C LEU A 43 4.29 -1.66 -3.38
N PHE A 44 4.53 -0.41 -3.73
CA PHE A 44 4.23 0.09 -5.08
C PHE A 44 5.16 -0.49 -6.16
N ILE A 45 6.44 -0.72 -5.83
CA ILE A 45 7.37 -1.39 -6.74
C ILE A 45 6.91 -2.83 -7.01
N LEU A 46 6.52 -3.57 -5.97
CA LEU A 46 5.98 -4.93 -6.13
C LEU A 46 4.70 -4.94 -6.99
N ALA A 47 3.79 -3.99 -6.77
CA ALA A 47 2.59 -3.85 -7.59
C ALA A 47 2.93 -3.56 -9.06
N LEU A 48 3.91 -2.68 -9.33
CA LEU A 48 4.38 -2.38 -10.68
C LEU A 48 4.98 -3.61 -11.38
N ILE A 49 5.77 -4.40 -10.67
CA ILE A 49 6.33 -5.66 -11.20
C ILE A 49 5.21 -6.64 -11.55
N GLY A 50 4.20 -6.78 -10.70
CA GLY A 50 3.05 -7.65 -10.96
C GLY A 50 2.22 -7.25 -12.18
N VAL A 51 2.14 -5.94 -12.49
CA VAL A 51 1.45 -5.42 -13.68
C VAL A 51 2.28 -5.61 -14.95
N ILE A 52 3.59 -5.41 -14.90
CA ILE A 52 4.48 -5.53 -16.07
C ILE A 52 4.75 -7.00 -16.42
N ARG A 53 4.82 -7.89 -15.42
CA ARG A 53 5.14 -9.32 -15.57
C ARG A 53 4.03 -10.21 -15.00
N PRO A 54 2.92 -10.40 -15.73
CA PRO A 54 1.82 -11.27 -15.29
C PRO A 54 2.23 -12.77 -15.19
N GLU A 55 3.34 -13.16 -15.82
CA GLU A 55 3.92 -14.51 -15.74
C GLU A 55 4.35 -14.88 -14.31
N LEU A 56 4.77 -13.90 -13.51
CA LEU A 56 5.15 -14.13 -12.11
C LEU A 56 3.93 -14.43 -11.25
N THR A 57 2.82 -13.75 -11.53
CA THR A 57 1.54 -13.96 -10.85
C THR A 57 0.89 -15.28 -11.26
N SER A 58 1.06 -15.74 -12.51
CA SER A 58 0.63 -17.09 -12.89
C SER A 58 1.46 -18.19 -12.22
N LEU A 59 2.79 -18.03 -12.10
CA LEU A 59 3.64 -19.00 -11.38
C LEU A 59 3.30 -19.10 -9.90
N ALA A 60 2.97 -17.97 -9.26
CA ALA A 60 2.49 -17.95 -7.89
C ALA A 60 1.12 -18.65 -7.76
N ALA A 61 0.24 -18.47 -8.74
CA ALA A 61 -1.09 -19.08 -8.74
C ALA A 61 -1.05 -20.60 -8.91
N ASP A 62 -0.19 -21.13 -9.78
CA ASP A 62 0.01 -22.58 -9.92
C ASP A 62 0.49 -23.22 -8.62
N LYS A 63 1.42 -22.58 -7.90
CA LYS A 63 1.88 -23.08 -6.59
C LYS A 63 0.81 -23.01 -5.50
N LEU A 64 -0.11 -22.06 -5.60
CA LEU A 64 -1.20 -21.86 -4.64
C LEU A 64 -2.49 -22.61 -5.02
N GLY A 65 -2.51 -23.30 -6.17
CA GLY A 65 -3.69 -24.03 -6.66
C GLY A 65 -4.81 -23.11 -7.17
N ILE A 66 -4.48 -21.89 -7.61
CA ILE A 66 -5.43 -20.88 -8.08
C ILE A 66 -5.35 -20.80 -9.61
N ASN A 67 -6.46 -21.01 -10.31
CA ASN A 67 -6.50 -21.06 -11.79
C ASN A 67 -6.19 -19.73 -12.49
N ARG A 68 -6.13 -18.60 -11.76
CA ARG A 68 -5.94 -17.25 -12.33
C ARG A 68 -4.92 -16.44 -11.52
N GLY A 69 -3.83 -16.05 -12.17
CA GLY A 69 -2.77 -15.21 -11.59
C GLY A 69 -3.26 -13.88 -11.00
N SER A 70 -4.29 -13.29 -11.60
CA SER A 70 -4.91 -12.05 -11.11
C SER A 70 -5.55 -12.21 -9.74
N ASP A 71 -6.14 -13.37 -9.46
CA ASP A 71 -6.98 -13.57 -8.29
C ASP A 71 -6.10 -13.67 -7.03
N VAL A 72 -4.88 -14.20 -7.17
CA VAL A 72 -3.84 -14.17 -6.13
C VAL A 72 -3.52 -12.74 -5.71
N VAL A 73 -3.35 -11.83 -6.66
CA VAL A 73 -3.07 -10.41 -6.38
C VAL A 73 -4.23 -9.77 -5.62
N VAL A 74 -5.46 -10.07 -6.04
CA VAL A 74 -6.67 -9.54 -5.39
C VAL A 74 -6.76 -10.04 -3.95
N TYR A 75 -6.58 -11.34 -3.71
CA TYR A 75 -6.62 -11.89 -2.36
C TYR A 75 -5.50 -11.34 -1.47
N ALA A 76 -4.27 -11.24 -1.98
CA ALA A 76 -3.17 -10.63 -1.26
C ALA A 76 -3.45 -9.16 -0.94
N SER A 77 -4.03 -8.41 -1.88
CA SER A 77 -4.39 -7.00 -1.69
C SER A 77 -5.45 -6.82 -0.62
N ILE A 78 -6.49 -7.67 -0.61
CA ILE A 78 -7.55 -7.65 0.40
C ILE A 78 -6.96 -7.95 1.78
N LEU A 79 -6.16 -9.03 1.92
CA LEU A 79 -5.52 -9.39 3.18
C LEU A 79 -4.62 -8.27 3.72
N LEU A 80 -3.79 -7.71 2.83
CA LEU A 80 -2.90 -6.60 3.18
C LEU A 80 -3.69 -5.34 3.57
N MET A 81 -4.77 -5.03 2.85
CA MET A 81 -5.66 -3.90 3.18
C MET A 81 -6.32 -4.09 4.55
N PHE A 82 -6.84 -5.29 4.85
CA PHE A 82 -7.37 -5.60 6.18
C PHE A 82 -6.33 -5.42 7.27
N TYR A 83 -5.10 -5.92 7.08
CA TYR A 83 -4.01 -5.72 8.02
C TYR A 83 -3.68 -4.23 8.24
N LEU A 84 -3.61 -3.44 7.16
CA LEU A 84 -3.33 -2.00 7.25
C LEU A 84 -4.44 -1.25 7.97
N ILE A 85 -5.71 -1.59 7.71
CA ILE A 85 -6.87 -1.03 8.43
C ILE A 85 -6.76 -1.38 9.91
N PHE A 86 -6.52 -2.65 10.24
CA PHE A 86 -6.35 -3.08 11.62
C PHE A 86 -5.22 -2.32 12.33
N ARG A 87 -4.03 -2.26 11.71
CA ARG A 87 -2.87 -1.51 12.23
C ARG A 87 -3.21 -0.03 12.46
N THR A 88 -3.96 0.58 11.55
CA THR A 88 -4.39 1.98 11.66
C THR A 88 -5.37 2.19 12.81
N ASN A 89 -6.30 1.26 13.04
CA ASN A 89 -7.21 1.31 14.18
C ASN A 89 -6.46 1.23 15.52
N ILE A 90 -5.48 0.33 15.65
CA ILE A 90 -4.64 0.23 16.85
C ILE A 90 -3.88 1.53 17.09
N LEU A 91 -3.28 2.11 16.05
CA LEU A 91 -2.59 3.40 16.16
C LEU A 91 -3.54 4.53 16.60
N LEU A 92 -4.75 4.55 16.05
CA LEU A 92 -5.76 5.55 16.39
C LEU A 92 -6.21 5.41 17.85
N GLU A 93 -6.38 4.19 18.35
CA GLU A 93 -6.76 3.93 19.74
C GLU A 93 -5.66 4.36 20.72
N ASN A 94 -4.40 4.03 20.43
CA ASN A 94 -3.26 4.49 21.23
C ASN A 94 -3.19 6.02 21.27
N LEU A 95 -3.39 6.68 20.12
CA LEU A 95 -3.41 8.14 20.06
C LEU A 95 -4.57 8.74 20.87
N ARG A 96 -5.75 8.11 20.87
CA ARG A 96 -6.89 8.53 21.72
C ARG A 96 -6.57 8.41 23.21
N HIS A 97 -5.91 7.32 23.60
CA HIS A 97 -5.46 7.12 24.99
C HIS A 97 -4.46 8.20 25.40
N ASP A 98 -3.42 8.44 24.60
CA ASP A 98 -2.38 9.44 24.87
C ASP A 98 -2.97 10.85 24.99
N LEU A 99 -3.92 11.20 24.11
CA LEU A 99 -4.62 12.48 24.17
C LEU A 99 -5.46 12.60 25.45
N THR A 100 -6.13 11.52 25.86
CA THR A 100 -6.94 11.51 27.09
C THR A 100 -6.07 11.70 28.32
N GLU A 101 -4.91 11.03 28.38
CA GLU A 101 -3.95 11.20 29.47
C GLU A 101 -3.37 12.62 29.50
N LEU A 102 -3.02 13.17 28.32
CA LEU A 102 -2.51 14.54 28.19
C LEU A 102 -3.54 15.56 28.70
N VAL A 103 -4.79 15.46 28.27
CA VAL A 103 -5.87 16.36 28.71
C VAL A 103 -6.10 16.24 30.22
N ARG A 104 -6.09 15.02 30.79
CA ARG A 104 -6.22 14.80 32.24
C ARG A 104 -5.08 15.46 33.02
N LYS A 105 -3.83 15.31 32.57
CA LYS A 105 -2.67 15.97 33.20
C LYS A 105 -2.78 17.49 33.15
N LEU A 106 -3.25 18.05 32.03
CA LEU A 106 -3.45 19.49 31.88
C LEU A 106 -4.58 20.01 32.81
N ALA A 107 -5.66 19.24 32.98
CA ALA A 107 -6.77 19.60 33.85
C ALA A 107 -6.41 19.56 35.34
N LEU A 108 -5.60 18.59 35.78
CA LEU A 108 -5.17 18.45 37.18
C LEU A 108 -4.05 19.41 37.59
N LYS A 109 -3.35 20.00 36.61
CA LYS A 109 -2.28 21.00 36.86
C LYS A 109 -2.82 22.43 36.99
N LYS A 110 -4.13 22.60 36.92
CA LYS A 110 -4.87 23.84 37.08
C LYS A 110 -5.67 23.78 38.37
#